data_AF-A0A957A4Q1-F1
#
_entry.id   AF-A0A957A4Q1-F1
#
_cell.length_a   1.000
_cell.length_b   1.000
_cell.length_c   1.000
_cell.angle_alpha   90.00
_cell.angle_beta   90.00
_cell.angle_gamma   90.00
#
_symmetry.space_group_name_H-M   'P 1'
#
loop_
_entity.id
_entity.type
_entity.pdbx_description
1 polymer ?
#
loop_
_entity_poly.entity_id
_entity_poly.type
_entity_poly.pdbx_seq_one_letter_code
_entity_poly.pdbx_strand_id
1 'polypeptide(L)'
;MPLPLTAVLVAFGAIALLAILVVDDITQTKHAVRRVYPILGRFRYLVEKVGPELRQYIVTSDLEERPFTRSQRAWVYQTAKGVNSAIGFGTQHDVWKAGEYHFLPSPFATLFEEAPYDPYLPVIGPDRPRPYQVTSRINVAPMSFGALSASAVRALSHGAKEAAIYVNTGEGGLSPYHLEGGCD
;
A
#
# COMPACT_ATOMS: atom_id res chain seq x y z
N MET A 1 50.64 9.73 -28.28
CA MET A 1 50.62 11.12 -27.79
C MET A 1 50.22 11.04 -26.31
N PRO A 2 51.08 11.43 -25.35
CA PRO A 2 50.73 11.36 -23.94
C PRO A 2 49.49 12.24 -23.68
N LEU A 3 48.54 11.74 -22.88
CA LEU A 3 47.40 12.55 -22.44
C LEU A 3 47.92 13.83 -21.77
N PRO A 4 47.37 15.00 -22.08
CA PRO A 4 47.83 16.24 -21.46
C PRO A 4 47.64 16.12 -19.95
N LEU A 5 48.61 16.59 -19.17
CA LEU A 5 48.61 16.53 -17.69
C LEU A 5 47.29 17.06 -17.10
N THR A 6 46.68 18.05 -17.76
CA THR A 6 45.36 18.59 -17.43
C THR A 6 44.25 17.54 -17.51
N ALA A 7 44.22 16.70 -18.54
CA ALA A 7 43.22 15.62 -18.67
C ALA A 7 43.36 14.58 -17.56
N VAL A 8 44.59 14.27 -17.14
CA VAL A 8 44.86 13.34 -16.04
C VAL A 8 44.36 13.92 -14.70
N LEU A 9 44.63 15.20 -14.44
CA LEU A 9 44.15 15.88 -13.23
C LEU A 9 42.62 15.97 -13.17
N VAL A 10 41.96 16.28 -14.30
CA VAL A 10 40.49 16.31 -14.39
C VAL A 10 39.90 14.92 -14.14
N ALA A 11 40.47 13.88 -14.73
CA ALA A 11 40.01 12.50 -14.53
C ALA A 11 40.16 12.07 -13.06
N PHE A 12 41.29 12.39 -12.43
CA PHE A 12 41.53 12.06 -11.03
C PHE A 12 40.58 12.81 -10.10
N GLY A 13 40.31 14.10 -10.39
CA GLY A 13 39.30 14.88 -9.66
C GLY A 13 37.89 14.31 -9.79
N ALA A 14 37.50 13.86 -10.98
CA ALA A 14 36.19 13.24 -11.20
C ALA A 14 36.04 11.91 -10.45
N ILE A 15 37.09 11.07 -10.44
CA ILE A 15 37.10 9.81 -9.70
C ILE A 15 37.03 10.07 -8.19
N ALA A 16 37.80 11.03 -7.69
CA ALA A 16 37.77 11.41 -6.27
C ALA A 16 36.37 11.91 -5.85
N LEU A 17 35.73 12.73 -6.69
CA LEU A 17 34.36 13.19 -6.44
C LEU A 17 33.36 12.03 -6.40
N LEU A 18 33.42 11.10 -7.37
CA LEU A 18 32.55 9.92 -7.38
C LEU A 18 32.76 9.04 -6.15
N ALA A 19 34.01 8.84 -5.73
CA ALA A 19 34.32 8.09 -4.51
C ALA A 19 33.70 8.74 -3.26
N ILE A 20 33.81 10.07 -3.13
CA ILE A 20 33.18 10.83 -2.03
C ILE A 20 31.65 10.64 -2.05
N LEU A 21 31.03 10.73 -3.24
CA LEU A 21 29.58 10.59 -3.39
C LEU A 21 29.09 9.18 -3.03
N VAL A 22 29.85 8.14 -3.39
CA VAL A 22 29.56 6.75 -3.01
C VAL A 22 29.66 6.57 -1.50
N VAL A 23 30.72 7.10 -0.88
CA VAL A 23 30.89 7.04 0.58
C VAL A 23 29.73 7.74 1.30
N ASP A 24 29.32 8.93 0.84
CA ASP A 24 28.14 9.62 1.38
C ASP A 24 26.86 8.76 1.23
N ASP A 25 26.66 8.15 0.06
CA ASP A 25 25.46 7.35 -0.24
C ASP A 25 25.33 6.08 0.62
N ILE A 26 26.44 5.38 0.88
CA ILE A 26 26.45 4.14 1.68
C ILE A 26 26.42 4.40 3.20
N THR A 27 26.98 5.53 3.65
CA THR A 27 27.10 5.87 5.08
C THR A 27 25.83 6.52 5.63
N GLN A 28 25.11 7.30 4.83
CA GLN A 28 23.87 7.93 5.26
C GLN A 28 22.75 6.90 5.57
N THR A 29 21.91 7.20 6.55
CA THR A 29 20.83 6.32 7.04
C THR A 29 19.43 6.78 6.65
N LYS A 30 19.31 7.91 5.94
CA LYS A 30 18.02 8.57 5.65
C LYS A 30 17.32 8.05 4.39
N HIS A 31 18.08 7.61 3.39
CA HIS A 31 17.59 7.21 2.07
C HIS A 31 18.00 5.78 1.74
N ALA A 32 17.09 4.83 1.92
CA ALA A 32 17.35 3.41 1.63
C ALA A 32 17.80 3.19 0.17
N VAL A 33 17.18 3.86 -0.80
CA VAL A 33 17.49 3.71 -2.23
C VAL A 33 18.92 4.16 -2.57
N ARG A 34 19.39 5.29 -2.00
CA ARG A 34 20.77 5.76 -2.20
C ARG A 34 21.80 4.78 -1.60
N ARG A 35 21.43 4.12 -0.50
CA ARG A 35 22.28 3.15 0.18
C ARG A 35 22.43 1.84 -0.59
N VAL A 36 21.33 1.37 -1.21
CA VAL A 36 21.32 0.12 -2.01
C VAL A 36 21.89 0.35 -3.41
N TYR A 37 21.64 1.52 -4.00
CA TYR A 37 22.13 1.90 -5.33
C TYR A 37 22.88 3.25 -5.29
N PRO A 38 24.14 3.29 -4.81
CA PRO A 38 24.95 4.50 -4.78
C PRO A 38 25.09 5.12 -6.17
N ILE A 39 25.16 6.46 -6.24
CA ILE A 39 25.18 7.26 -7.49
C ILE A 39 23.85 7.16 -8.28
N LEU A 40 23.41 5.97 -8.66
CA LEU A 40 22.18 5.76 -9.45
C LEU A 40 20.92 6.26 -8.71
N GLY A 41 20.86 6.07 -7.39
CA GLY A 41 19.78 6.58 -6.57
C GLY A 41 19.66 8.10 -6.62
N ARG A 42 20.76 8.83 -6.82
CA ARG A 42 20.72 10.30 -6.97
C ARG A 42 20.11 10.73 -8.30
N PHE A 43 20.41 10.00 -9.38
CA PHE A 43 19.81 10.26 -10.69
C PHE A 43 18.29 10.11 -10.66
N ARG A 44 17.78 9.08 -9.97
CA ARG A 44 16.34 8.91 -9.74
C ARG A 44 15.69 10.18 -9.15
N TYR A 45 16.26 10.73 -8.09
CA TYR A 45 15.71 11.93 -7.44
C TYR A 45 15.87 13.20 -8.27
N LEU A 46 16.93 13.31 -9.07
CA LEU A 46 17.08 14.40 -10.04
C LEU A 46 15.97 14.36 -11.09
N VAL A 47 15.71 13.18 -11.66
CA VAL A 47 14.61 13.00 -12.62
C VAL A 47 13.25 13.20 -11.95
N GLU A 48 13.07 12.76 -10.71
CA GLU A 48 11.83 12.99 -9.95
C GLU A 48 11.55 14.48 -9.73
N LYS A 49 12.61 15.29 -9.52
CA LYS A 49 12.48 16.74 -9.35
C LYS A 49 12.07 17.47 -10.63
N VAL A 50 12.52 17.01 -11.79
CA VAL A 50 12.21 17.57 -13.13
C VAL A 50 10.98 16.90 -13.76
N GLY A 51 10.51 15.82 -13.13
CA GLY A 51 9.37 15.04 -13.58
C GLY A 51 8.08 15.84 -13.76
N PRO A 52 7.68 16.73 -12.82
CA PRO A 52 6.48 17.55 -12.95
C PRO A 52 6.44 18.37 -14.25
N GLU A 53 7.56 18.99 -14.62
CA GLU A 53 7.69 19.82 -15.82
C GLU A 53 7.71 18.97 -17.09
N LEU A 54 8.37 17.81 -17.06
CA LEU A 54 8.42 16.88 -18.20
C LEU A 54 7.05 16.25 -18.49
N ARG A 55 6.18 16.10 -17.50
CA ARG A 55 4.82 15.52 -17.66
C ARG A 55 3.88 16.38 -18.48
N GLN A 56 4.09 17.70 -18.51
CA GLN A 56 3.32 18.57 -19.39
C GLN A 56 3.59 18.26 -20.88
N TYR A 57 4.73 17.63 -21.19
CA TYR A 57 5.19 17.47 -22.58
C TYR A 57 5.45 16.02 -23.01
N ILE A 58 5.74 15.07 -22.10
CA ILE A 58 6.32 13.76 -22.48
C ILE A 58 5.66 12.53 -21.81
N VAL A 59 5.07 12.59 -20.61
CA VAL A 59 4.63 11.35 -19.88
C VAL A 59 3.35 11.52 -19.04
N THR A 60 2.31 10.75 -19.40
CA THR A 60 1.29 10.03 -18.61
C THR A 60 0.86 10.49 -17.20
N SER A 61 -0.46 10.40 -16.93
CA SER A 61 -1.16 10.65 -15.66
C SER A 61 -0.59 9.89 -14.43
N ASP A 62 -0.69 10.48 -13.23
CA ASP A 62 -0.24 9.91 -11.94
C ASP A 62 -0.84 8.53 -11.58
N LEU A 63 -1.93 8.15 -12.27
CA LEU A 63 -2.71 6.93 -12.01
C LEU A 63 -2.36 5.75 -12.92
N GLU A 64 -1.54 5.95 -13.95
CA GLU A 64 -1.25 4.89 -14.94
C GLU A 64 -0.08 4.00 -14.55
N GLU A 65 0.70 4.36 -13.51
CA GLU A 65 1.80 3.53 -13.02
C GLU A 65 1.29 2.24 -12.36
N ARG A 66 1.93 1.09 -12.67
CA ARG A 66 1.61 -0.25 -12.14
C ARG A 66 2.84 -0.87 -11.44
N PRO A 67 2.67 -1.74 -10.41
CA PRO A 67 1.42 -2.21 -9.81
C PRO A 67 0.78 -1.21 -8.84
N PHE A 68 1.55 -0.24 -8.34
CA PHE A 68 1.07 0.84 -7.46
C PHE A 68 1.22 2.19 -8.13
N THR A 69 0.17 3.01 -8.03
CA THR A 69 0.17 4.37 -8.59
C THR A 69 1.16 5.27 -7.85
N ARG A 70 1.56 6.37 -8.48
CA ARG A 70 2.48 7.32 -7.83
C ARG A 70 1.85 7.92 -6.57
N SER A 71 0.56 8.27 -6.62
CA SER A 71 -0.19 8.78 -5.48
C SER A 71 -0.17 7.80 -4.29
N GLN A 72 -0.34 6.50 -4.56
CA GLN A 72 -0.23 5.44 -3.54
C GLN A 72 1.18 5.39 -2.95
N ARG A 73 2.24 5.39 -3.77
CA ARG A 73 3.61 5.35 -3.26
C ARG A 73 3.99 6.60 -2.47
N ALA A 74 3.56 7.78 -2.92
CA ALA A 74 3.79 9.05 -2.24
C ALA A 74 3.14 9.03 -0.85
N TRP A 75 1.88 8.56 -0.76
CA TRP A 75 1.17 8.39 0.50
C TRP A 75 1.88 7.42 1.45
N VAL A 76 2.35 6.26 0.95
CA VAL A 76 3.13 5.30 1.75
C VAL A 76 4.42 5.94 2.28
N TYR A 77 5.17 6.66 1.43
CA TYR A 77 6.41 7.30 1.85
C TYR A 77 6.22 8.44 2.84
N GLN A 78 5.14 9.23 2.70
CA GLN A 78 4.81 10.29 3.64
C GLN A 78 4.42 9.71 5.00
N THR A 79 3.53 8.71 4.99
CA THR A 79 3.08 8.01 6.20
C THR A 79 4.25 7.33 6.92
N ALA A 80 5.13 6.64 6.20
CA ALA A 80 6.31 5.99 6.77
C ALA A 80 7.32 6.97 7.38
N LYS A 81 7.34 8.23 6.93
CA LYS A 81 8.20 9.29 7.48
C LYS A 81 7.53 10.11 8.58
N GLY A 82 6.28 9.80 8.94
CA GLY A 82 5.51 10.57 9.92
C GLY A 82 5.23 12.01 9.48
N VAL A 83 5.25 12.29 8.17
CA VAL A 83 4.88 13.61 7.62
C VAL A 83 3.41 13.58 7.18
N ASN A 84 2.79 14.76 7.14
CA ASN A 84 1.39 14.87 6.72
C ASN A 84 1.18 14.22 5.34
N SER A 85 0.34 13.19 5.30
CA SER A 85 -0.03 12.46 4.09
C SER A 85 -1.39 12.88 3.52
N ALA A 86 -1.99 13.94 4.07
CA ALA A 86 -3.20 14.53 3.54
C ALA A 86 -2.92 15.18 2.18
N ILE A 87 -3.59 14.66 1.16
CA ILE A 87 -3.65 15.23 -0.18
C ILE A 87 -4.90 16.12 -0.30
N GLY A 88 -4.83 17.13 -1.15
CA GLY A 88 -5.93 18.07 -1.37
C GLY A 88 -7.22 17.38 -1.80
N PHE A 89 -8.35 17.98 -1.44
CA PHE A 89 -9.68 17.46 -1.75
C PHE A 89 -9.97 17.57 -3.25
N GLY A 90 -10.14 16.43 -3.92
CA GLY A 90 -10.47 16.33 -5.34
C GLY A 90 -10.18 14.94 -5.88
N THR A 91 -11.09 14.39 -6.70
CA THR A 91 -10.85 13.11 -7.36
C THR A 91 -9.90 13.31 -8.55
N GLN A 92 -8.82 12.51 -8.60
CA GLN A 92 -7.98 12.39 -9.79
C GLN A 92 -8.52 11.30 -10.76
N HIS A 93 -9.48 10.50 -10.30
CA HIS A 93 -10.10 9.45 -11.09
C HIS A 93 -11.07 10.05 -12.10
N ASP A 94 -11.11 9.48 -13.30
CA ASP A 94 -12.12 9.78 -14.30
C ASP A 94 -13.47 9.20 -13.85
N VAL A 95 -14.33 10.08 -13.33
CA VAL A 95 -15.66 9.73 -12.83
C VAL A 95 -16.61 9.22 -13.92
N TRP A 96 -16.32 9.49 -15.19
CA TRP A 96 -17.16 9.07 -16.31
C TRP A 96 -16.74 7.73 -16.90
N LYS A 97 -15.63 7.17 -16.41
CA LYS A 97 -15.14 5.88 -16.86
C LYS A 97 -16.10 4.76 -16.45
N ALA A 98 -16.41 3.88 -17.40
CA ALA A 98 -17.23 2.70 -17.12
C ALA A 98 -16.57 1.82 -16.04
N GLY A 99 -17.35 1.48 -15.00
CA GLY A 99 -16.88 0.67 -13.86
C GLY A 99 -16.39 1.47 -12.65
N GLU A 100 -16.39 2.80 -12.72
CA GLU A 100 -16.00 3.63 -11.58
C GLU A 100 -17.13 3.76 -10.54
N TYR A 101 -16.79 3.78 -9.26
CA TYR A 101 -17.76 3.83 -8.16
C TYR A 101 -18.12 5.26 -7.78
N HIS A 102 -19.41 5.53 -7.61
CA HIS A 102 -19.93 6.81 -7.17
C HIS A 102 -20.61 6.63 -5.82
N PHE A 103 -20.08 7.29 -4.78
CA PHE A 103 -20.71 7.36 -3.48
C PHE A 103 -21.53 8.65 -3.42
N LEU A 104 -22.80 8.55 -3.77
CA LEU A 104 -23.72 9.69 -3.73
C LEU A 104 -24.35 9.77 -2.33
N PRO A 105 -24.25 10.92 -1.65
CA PRO A 105 -24.92 11.08 -0.36
C PRO A 105 -26.44 10.99 -0.58
N SER A 106 -27.09 10.07 0.13
CA SER A 106 -28.55 10.02 0.18
C SER A 106 -29.03 10.95 1.30
N PRO A 107 -29.88 11.95 1.02
CA PRO A 107 -30.43 12.83 2.06
C PRO A 107 -31.38 12.09 3.01
N PHE A 108 -31.84 10.90 2.62
CA PHE A 108 -32.71 10.07 3.42
C PHE A 108 -32.07 8.69 3.60
N ALA A 109 -32.05 8.20 4.84
CA ALA A 109 -31.58 6.86 5.13
C ALA A 109 -32.58 5.84 4.55
N THR A 110 -32.07 4.79 3.91
CA THR A 110 -32.89 3.66 3.49
C THR A 110 -33.45 2.95 4.72
N LEU A 111 -34.77 2.76 4.77
CA LEU A 111 -35.42 2.01 5.85
C LEU A 111 -35.08 0.52 5.71
N PHE A 112 -35.13 -0.22 6.82
CA PHE A 112 -34.76 -1.65 6.82
C PHE A 112 -35.69 -2.47 5.90
N GLU A 113 -36.96 -2.09 5.82
CA GLU A 113 -37.97 -2.70 4.96
C GLU A 113 -37.75 -2.39 3.47
N GLU A 114 -37.09 -1.28 3.17
CA GLU A 114 -36.76 -0.83 1.82
C GLU A 114 -35.36 -1.28 1.39
N ALA A 115 -34.56 -1.78 2.34
CA ALA A 115 -33.24 -2.29 2.05
C ALA A 115 -33.39 -3.47 1.09
N PRO A 116 -32.71 -3.45 -0.08
CA PRO A 116 -32.80 -4.56 -1.00
C PRO A 116 -32.33 -5.82 -0.29
N TYR A 117 -33.13 -6.89 -0.38
CA TYR A 117 -32.69 -8.21 0.02
C TYR A 117 -31.38 -8.49 -0.70
N ASP A 118 -30.36 -8.93 0.04
CA ASP A 118 -29.05 -9.29 -0.52
C ASP A 118 -28.97 -10.82 -0.66
N PRO A 119 -29.46 -11.39 -1.77
CA PRO A 119 -29.49 -12.85 -1.97
C PRO A 119 -28.10 -13.45 -2.21
N TYR A 120 -27.03 -12.65 -2.32
CA TYR A 120 -25.73 -13.11 -2.81
C TYR A 120 -24.62 -12.91 -1.78
N LEU A 121 -24.78 -13.51 -0.60
CA LEU A 121 -23.64 -13.68 0.30
C LEU A 121 -22.66 -14.68 -0.33
N PRO A 122 -21.36 -14.35 -0.39
CA PRO A 122 -20.37 -15.19 -1.05
C PRO A 122 -20.22 -16.53 -0.33
N VAL A 123 -19.97 -17.59 -1.09
CA VAL A 123 -19.59 -18.89 -0.55
C VAL A 123 -18.07 -19.01 -0.61
N ILE A 124 -17.43 -19.25 0.54
CA ILE A 124 -16.00 -19.50 0.60
C ILE A 124 -15.73 -20.97 0.27
N GLY A 125 -14.90 -21.18 -0.76
CA GLY A 125 -14.53 -22.51 -1.22
C GLY A 125 -15.71 -23.31 -1.81
N PRO A 126 -16.42 -22.81 -2.83
CA PRO A 126 -17.60 -23.48 -3.40
C PRO A 126 -17.31 -24.90 -3.90
N ASP A 127 -16.08 -25.15 -4.39
CA ASP A 127 -15.66 -26.47 -4.89
C ASP A 127 -15.05 -27.38 -3.81
N ARG A 128 -15.14 -27.02 -2.53
CA ARG A 128 -14.60 -27.82 -1.42
C ARG A 128 -15.66 -28.79 -0.89
N PRO A 129 -15.27 -29.92 -0.27
CA PRO A 129 -16.24 -30.87 0.31
C PRO A 129 -17.16 -30.27 1.37
N ARG A 130 -16.72 -29.17 2.00
CA ARG A 130 -17.48 -28.39 2.99
C ARG A 130 -17.34 -26.91 2.64
N PRO A 131 -18.15 -26.40 1.71
CA PRO A 131 -18.15 -24.97 1.40
C PRO A 131 -18.69 -24.20 2.60
N TYR A 132 -18.19 -22.99 2.82
CA TYR A 132 -18.61 -22.14 3.92
C TYR A 132 -19.52 -21.01 3.42
N GLN A 133 -20.78 -21.02 3.85
CA GLN A 133 -21.73 -19.97 3.54
C GLN A 133 -21.50 -18.79 4.48
N VAL A 134 -21.05 -17.66 3.93
CA VAL A 134 -20.86 -16.44 4.71
C VAL A 134 -22.21 -15.87 5.12
N THR A 135 -22.28 -15.37 6.36
CA THR A 135 -23.47 -14.72 6.96
C THR A 135 -23.47 -13.19 6.80
N SER A 136 -22.31 -12.57 6.55
CA SER A 136 -22.15 -11.12 6.42
C SER A 136 -21.03 -10.74 5.46
N ARG A 137 -21.19 -9.66 4.69
CA ARG A 137 -20.10 -9.08 3.86
C ARG A 137 -18.99 -8.44 4.68
N ILE A 138 -19.28 -8.10 5.93
CA ILE A 138 -18.32 -7.54 6.88
C ILE A 138 -17.80 -8.67 7.76
N ASN A 139 -16.49 -8.73 7.92
CA ASN A 139 -15.82 -9.76 8.71
C ASN A 139 -14.56 -9.20 9.37
N VAL A 140 -13.96 -9.98 10.27
CA VAL A 140 -12.68 -9.60 10.87
C VAL A 140 -11.54 -9.96 9.91
N ALA A 141 -10.75 -8.95 9.54
CA ALA A 141 -9.59 -9.07 8.66
C ALA A 141 -8.53 -10.05 9.20
N PRO A 142 -7.71 -10.67 8.32
CA PRO A 142 -6.67 -11.63 8.74
C PRO A 142 -5.67 -10.99 9.69
N MET A 143 -5.59 -11.50 10.92
CA MET A 143 -4.62 -11.04 11.91
C MET A 143 -3.98 -12.24 12.63
N SER A 144 -2.68 -12.43 12.40
CA SER A 144 -1.96 -13.62 12.87
C SER A 144 -1.87 -13.71 14.39
N PHE A 145 -2.14 -14.90 14.93
CA PHE A 145 -1.74 -15.24 16.31
C PHE A 145 -0.21 -15.18 16.44
N GLY A 146 0.29 -14.42 17.42
CA GLY A 146 1.71 -14.06 17.55
C GLY A 146 1.97 -12.58 17.23
N ALA A 147 1.24 -12.01 16.26
CA ALA A 147 1.14 -10.56 16.11
C ALA A 147 0.10 -9.98 17.08
N LEU A 148 -1.01 -10.71 17.28
CA LEU A 148 -1.99 -10.45 18.33
C LEU A 148 -1.78 -11.36 19.54
N SER A 149 -2.07 -10.83 20.72
CA SER A 149 -2.09 -11.60 21.97
C SER A 149 -3.27 -12.57 22.02
N ALA A 150 -3.17 -13.60 22.86
CA ALA A 150 -4.26 -14.55 23.09
C ALA A 150 -5.57 -13.86 23.50
N SER A 151 -5.49 -12.87 24.39
CA SER A 151 -6.65 -12.10 24.83
C SER A 151 -7.31 -11.31 23.70
N ALA A 152 -6.52 -10.74 22.78
CA ALA A 152 -7.04 -10.00 21.63
C ALA A 152 -7.77 -10.94 20.65
N VAL A 153 -7.19 -12.10 20.33
CA VAL A 153 -7.82 -13.09 19.46
C VAL A 153 -9.13 -13.61 20.07
N ARG A 154 -9.13 -13.91 21.38
CA ARG A 154 -10.33 -14.32 22.11
C ARG A 154 -11.44 -13.26 22.03
N ALA A 155 -11.10 -12.00 22.29
CA ALA A 155 -12.06 -10.90 22.22
C ALA A 155 -12.66 -10.76 20.82
N LEU A 156 -11.84 -10.86 19.77
CA LEU A 156 -12.31 -10.85 18.38
C LEU A 156 -13.23 -12.03 18.06
N SER A 157 -12.88 -13.24 18.51
CA SER A 157 -13.70 -14.44 18.31
C SER A 157 -15.09 -14.31 18.96
N HIS A 158 -15.16 -13.85 20.22
CA HIS A 158 -16.45 -13.63 20.88
C HIS A 158 -17.26 -12.50 20.23
N GLY A 159 -16.64 -11.35 19.94
CA GLY A 159 -17.32 -10.23 19.30
C GLY A 159 -17.82 -10.58 17.89
N ALA A 160 -17.07 -11.38 17.15
CA ALA A 160 -17.48 -11.86 15.84
C ALA A 160 -18.71 -12.78 15.93
N LYS A 161 -18.77 -13.66 16.92
CA LYS A 161 -19.96 -14.48 17.20
C LYS A 161 -21.18 -13.61 17.49
N GLU A 162 -21.03 -12.60 18.35
CA GLU A 162 -22.11 -11.68 18.71
C GLU A 162 -22.61 -10.88 17.50
N ALA A 163 -21.72 -10.49 16.60
CA ALA A 163 -22.05 -9.80 15.36
C ALA A 163 -22.52 -10.73 14.22
N ALA A 164 -22.56 -12.05 14.45
CA ALA A 164 -22.84 -13.07 13.44
C ALA A 164 -21.93 -12.95 12.19
N ILE A 165 -20.64 -12.69 12.41
CA ILE A 165 -19.60 -12.60 11.37
C ILE A 165 -18.47 -13.60 11.64
N TYR A 166 -17.71 -13.93 10.60
CA TYR A 166 -16.56 -14.83 10.71
C TYR A 166 -15.24 -14.08 10.96
N VAL A 167 -14.25 -14.81 11.48
CA VAL A 167 -12.89 -14.29 11.71
C VAL A 167 -11.90 -14.98 10.79
N ASN A 168 -11.09 -14.17 10.10
CA ASN A 168 -9.94 -14.70 9.35
C ASN A 168 -8.71 -14.80 10.27
N THR A 169 -8.11 -15.99 10.37
CA THR A 169 -7.01 -16.29 11.31
C THR A 169 -5.66 -15.66 10.93
N GLY A 170 -5.53 -15.20 9.68
CA GLY A 170 -4.25 -14.74 9.14
C GLY A 170 -3.21 -15.86 8.96
N GLU A 171 -1.95 -15.46 8.80
CA GLU A 171 -0.83 -16.36 8.44
C GLU A 171 -0.31 -17.19 9.62
N GLY A 172 -0.65 -16.81 10.86
CA GLY A 172 -0.25 -17.52 12.09
C GLY A 172 -0.94 -18.85 12.33
N GLY A 173 -1.88 -19.23 11.45
CA GLY A 173 -2.67 -20.45 11.56
C GLY A 173 -3.82 -20.37 12.57
N LEU A 174 -4.61 -21.44 12.62
CA LEU A 174 -5.74 -21.57 13.53
C LEU A 174 -5.24 -21.90 14.94
N SER A 175 -5.50 -21.01 15.91
CA SER A 175 -5.19 -21.23 17.32
C SER A 175 -6.45 -21.60 18.13
N PRO A 176 -6.32 -22.24 19.30
CA PRO A 176 -7.48 -22.56 20.16
C PRO A 176 -8.32 -21.33 20.50
N TYR A 177 -7.69 -20.16 20.67
CA TYR A 177 -8.36 -18.90 21.00
C TYR A 177 -9.32 -18.40 19.92
N HIS A 178 -9.13 -18.80 18.65
CA HIS A 178 -10.08 -18.49 17.58
C HIS A 178 -11.36 -19.30 17.69
N LEU A 179 -11.28 -20.53 18.22
CA LEU A 179 -12.39 -21.47 18.32
C LEU A 179 -13.23 -21.24 19.58
N GLU A 180 -12.71 -20.54 20.59
CA GLU A 180 -13.40 -20.32 21.87
C GLU A 180 -14.72 -19.53 21.73
N GLY A 181 -14.79 -18.59 20.79
CA GLY A 181 -16.03 -17.84 20.54
C GLY A 181 -17.07 -18.61 19.73
N GLY A 182 -16.67 -19.59 18.92
CA GLY A 182 -17.56 -20.30 18.00
C GLY A 182 -18.21 -19.36 16.98
N CYS A 183 -17.40 -18.49 16.38
CA CYS A 183 -17.78 -17.56 15.31
C CYS A 183 -17.51 -18.12 13.91
N ASP A 184 -17.10 -19.39 13.83
CA ASP A 184 -16.87 -20.13 12.60
C ASP A 184 -18.17 -20.55 11.94
#